data_AF-A0AAJ5W803-F1
#
_entry.id   AF-A0AAJ5W803-F1
#
_cell.length_a   1.000
_cell.length_b   1.000
_cell.length_c   1.000
_cell.angle_alpha   90.00
_cell.angle_beta   90.00
_cell.angle_gamma   90.00
#
_symmetry.space_group_name_H-M   'P 1'
#
loop_
_entity.id
_entity.type
_entity.pdbx_description
1 polymer ?
#
loop_
_entity_poly.entity_id
_entity_poly.type
_entity_poly.pdbx_seq_one_letter_code
_entity_poly.pdbx_strand_id
1 'polypeptide(L)' 'MKKKIIKYPENLHLKDFISQSGISIKHLANEIGISREVLSNTVNGHYKGGNIVPQLLMKLGITEDSAKS' A
#
# COMPACT_ATOMS: atom_id res chain seq x y z
N MET A 1 8.84 18.95 -14.25
CA MET A 1 8.23 17.63 -13.95
C MET A 1 6.82 17.86 -13.41
N LYS A 2 5.77 17.25 -14.01
CA LYS A 2 4.40 17.35 -13.47
C LYS A 2 4.32 16.52 -12.18
N LYS A 3 4.04 17.14 -11.03
CA LYS A 3 3.68 16.40 -9.81
C LYS A 3 2.40 15.61 -10.11
N LYS A 4 2.45 14.29 -9.99
CA LYS A 4 1.24 13.45 -10.13
C LYS A 4 0.29 13.83 -8.98
N ILE A 5 -0.95 14.16 -9.32
CA ILE A 5 -1.99 14.50 -8.34
C ILE A 5 -2.29 13.24 -7.51
N ILE A 6 -2.34 13.40 -6.18
CA ILE A 6 -2.78 12.36 -5.26
C ILE A 6 -4.30 12.32 -5.34
N LYS A 7 -4.85 11.18 -5.77
CA LYS A 7 -6.29 10.96 -5.93
C LYS A 7 -6.91 10.26 -4.72
N TYR A 8 -6.11 9.47 -4.00
CA TYR A 8 -6.50 8.61 -2.90
C TYR A 8 -5.55 8.86 -1.72
N PRO A 9 -5.66 10.01 -1.03
CA PRO A 9 -4.79 10.37 0.09
C PRO A 9 -4.90 9.37 1.25
N GLU A 10 -6.04 8.70 1.38
CA GLU A 10 -6.25 7.62 2.34
C GLU A 10 -5.29 6.45 2.14
N ASN A 11 -4.63 6.28 0.99
CA ASN A 11 -3.67 5.19 0.79
C ASN A 11 -2.24 5.53 1.23
N LEU A 12 -1.95 6.79 1.61
CA LEU A 12 -0.59 7.23 1.93
C LEU A 12 -0.03 6.55 3.18
N HIS A 13 -0.88 6.25 4.16
CA HIS A 13 -0.49 5.55 5.40
C HIS A 13 0.07 4.14 5.14
N LEU A 14 -0.32 3.50 4.03
CA LEU A 14 0.19 2.18 3.65
C LEU A 14 1.70 2.18 3.40
N LYS A 15 2.24 3.32 2.96
CA LYS A 15 3.69 3.47 2.76
C LYS A 15 4.46 3.35 4.07
N ASP A 16 3.90 3.91 5.14
CA ASP A 16 4.51 3.87 6.47
C ASP A 16 4.51 2.44 7.01
N PHE A 17 3.39 1.72 6.85
CA PHE A 17 3.31 0.31 7.23
C PHE A 17 4.28 -0.58 6.47
N ILE A 18 4.43 -0.38 5.16
CA ILE A 18 5.42 -1.11 4.38
C ILE A 18 6.83 -0.81 4.90
N SER A 19 7.14 0.46 5.18
CA SER A 19 8.44 0.85 5.73
C SER A 19 8.71 0.22 7.10
N GLN A 20 7.70 0.16 7.97
CA GLN A 20 7.79 -0.45 9.30
C GLN A 20 7.95 -1.97 9.24
N SER A 21 7.34 -2.63 8.25
CA SER A 21 7.48 -4.08 8.07
C SER A 21 8.89 -4.53 7.67
N GLY A 22 9.72 -3.62 7.17
CA GLY A 22 11.04 -3.95 6.60
C GLY A 22 10.97 -4.71 5.26
N ILE A 23 9.78 -4.97 4.72
CA ILE A 23 9.58 -5.69 3.47
C ILE A 23 9.59 -4.71 2.29
N SER A 24 10.29 -5.07 1.21
CA SER A 24 10.29 -4.24 0.00
C SER A 24 8.95 -4.26 -0.74
N ILE A 25 8.58 -3.13 -1.36
CA ILE A 25 7.42 -3.03 -2.26
C ILE A 25 7.44 -4.11 -3.35
N LYS A 26 8.62 -4.43 -3.90
CA LYS A 26 8.74 -5.46 -4.95
C LYS A 26 8.33 -6.84 -4.42
N HIS A 27 8.74 -7.18 -3.21
CA HIS A 27 8.42 -8.45 -2.60
C HIS A 27 6.92 -8.56 -2.31
N LEU A 28 6.32 -7.54 -1.69
CA LEU A 28 4.87 -7.50 -1.43
C LEU A 28 4.06 -7.55 -2.72
N ALA A 29 4.48 -6.84 -3.77
CA ALA A 29 3.81 -6.87 -5.06
C ALA A 29 3.82 -8.29 -5.66
N ASN A 30 4.94 -8.99 -5.58
CA ASN A 30 5.05 -10.37 -6.05
C ASN A 30 4.16 -11.31 -5.23
N GLU A 31 4.10 -11.16 -3.90
CA GLU A 31 3.23 -12.00 -3.07
C GLU A 31 1.74 -11.79 -3.34
N ILE A 32 1.34 -10.55 -3.66
CA ILE A 32 -0.05 -10.19 -4.00
C ILE A 32 -0.36 -10.50 -5.48
N GLY A 33 0.65 -10.86 -6.29
CA GLY A 33 0.48 -11.17 -7.71
C GLY A 33 0.24 -9.94 -8.60
N ILE A 34 0.77 -8.77 -8.22
CA ILE A 34 0.64 -7.52 -8.98
C ILE A 34 2.01 -6.94 -9.35
N SER A 35 2.04 -6.00 -10.29
CA SER A 35 3.29 -5.32 -10.63
C SER A 35 3.73 -4.36 -9.52
N ARG A 36 5.05 -4.21 -9.36
CA ARG A 36 5.65 -3.24 -8.44
C ARG A 36 5.11 -1.83 -8.66
N GLU A 37 4.89 -1.45 -9.92
CA GLU A 37 4.38 -0.12 -10.27
C GLU A 37 2.94 0.09 -9.79
N VAL A 38 2.07 -0.91 -9.95
CA VAL A 38 0.68 -0.85 -9.46
C VAL A 38 0.66 -0.71 -7.94
N LEU A 39 1.46 -1.50 -7.22
CA LEU A 39 1.55 -1.36 -5.76
C LEU A 39 2.10 0.02 -5.37
N SER A 40 3.15 0.49 -6.04
CA SER A 40 3.74 1.81 -5.80
C SER A 40 2.76 2.95 -6.06
N ASN A 41 1.99 2.90 -7.15
CA ASN A 41 0.96 3.89 -7.44
C ASN A 41 -0.18 3.85 -6.42
N THR A 42 -0.50 2.68 -5.87
CA THR A 42 -1.52 2.53 -4.84
C THR A 42 -1.07 3.19 -3.54
N VAL A 43 0.10 2.85 -3.01
CA VAL A 43 0.62 3.37 -1.73
C VAL A 43 1.03 4.85 -1.79
N ASN A 44 1.23 5.40 -2.99
CA ASN A 44 1.42 6.84 -3.20
C ASN A 44 0.10 7.58 -3.50
N GLY A 45 -1.05 6.91 -3.36
CA GLY A 45 -2.38 7.52 -3.52
C GLY A 45 -2.73 7.92 -4.94
N HIS A 46 -2.07 7.37 -5.97
CA HIS A 46 -2.43 7.59 -7.37
C HIS A 46 -3.50 6.60 -7.86
N TYR A 47 -3.61 5.44 -7.20
CA TYR A 47 -4.57 4.38 -7.48
C TYR A 47 -5.39 4.05 -6.23
N LYS A 48 -6.69 3.76 -6.42
CA LYS A 48 -7.61 3.37 -5.34
C LYS A 48 -7.15 2.09 -4.66
N GLY A 49 -6.70 1.13 -5.47
CA GLY A 49 -6.23 -0.17 -4.99
C GLY A 49 -7.31 -1.00 -4.29
N GLY A 50 -8.57 -0.96 -4.76
CA GLY A 50 -9.70 -1.60 -4.08
C GLY A 50 -9.46 -3.04 -3.60
N ASN A 51 -8.89 -3.91 -4.46
CA ASN A 51 -8.54 -5.28 -4.08
C ASN A 51 -7.10 -5.42 -3.56
N ILE A 52 -6.26 -4.39 -3.75
CA ILE A 52 -4.84 -4.41 -3.39
C ILE A 52 -4.66 -4.03 -1.93
N VAL A 53 -5.37 -3.01 -1.44
CA VAL A 53 -5.25 -2.49 -0.08
C VAL A 53 -5.62 -3.56 0.96
N PRO A 54 -6.75 -4.29 0.85
CA PRO A 54 -7.07 -5.35 1.80
C PRO A 54 -6.05 -6.49 1.78
N GLN A 55 -5.58 -6.89 0.59
CA GLN A 55 -4.56 -7.95 0.46
C GLN A 55 -3.22 -7.52 1.07
N LEU A 56 -2.83 -6.26 0.86
CA LEU A 56 -1.61 -5.68 1.44
C LEU A 56 -1.69 -5.65 2.97
N LEU A 57 -2.81 -5.18 3.53
CA LEU A 57 -3.00 -5.13 4.98
C LEU A 57 -3.00 -6.53 5.61
N MET A 58 -3.67 -7.50 4.97
CA MET A 58 -3.64 -8.90 5.39
C MET A 58 -2.21 -9.47 5.40
N LYS A 59 -1.40 -9.15 4.38
CA LYS A 59 0.01 -9.56 4.30
C LYS A 59 0.90 -8.91 5.34
N LEU A 60 0.61 -7.65 5.68
CA LEU A 60 1.33 -6.92 6.72
C LEU A 60 0.86 -7.31 8.13
N GLY A 61 -0.14 -8.19 8.26
CA GLY A 61 -0.70 -8.60 9.56
C GLY A 61 -1.45 -7.47 10.26
N ILE A 62 -1.84 -6.43 9.52
CA ILE A 62 -2.57 -5.27 10.04
C ILE A 62 -4.05 -5.56 9.88
N THR A 63 -4.62 -6.24 10.87
CA THR A 63 -6.07 -6.20 11.08
C THR A 63 -6.43 -4.80 11.60
N GLU A 64 -7.53 -4.21 11.12
CA GLU A 64 -7.98 -2.84 11.45
C GLU A 64 -8.16 -2.55 12.97
N ASP A 65 -7.93 -3.54 13.84
CA ASP A 65 -8.04 -3.47 15.29
C ASP A 65 -6.94 -2.65 15.99
N SER A 66 -5.79 -2.41 15.35
CA SER A 66 -4.67 -1.67 15.98
C SER A 66 -4.88 -0.15 16.09
N ALA A 67 -6.03 0.38 15.63
CA ALA A 67 -6.37 1.80 15.72
C ALA A 67 -7.09 2.18 17.05
N LYS A 68 -7.24 1.24 17.99
CA LYS A 68 -7.75 1.51 19.35
C LYS A 68 -6.73 1.08 20.41
N SER A 69 -5.80 1.95 20.73
CA SER A 69 -5.10 1.95 22.03
C SER A 69 -4.78 3.38 22.42
#